data_AF-A0A7W3DIH0-F1
#
_entry.id   AF-A0A7W3DIH0-F1
#
_cell.length_a   1.000
_cell.length_b   1.000
_cell.length_c   1.000
_cell.angle_alpha   90.00
_cell.angle_beta   90.00
_cell.angle_gamma   90.00
#
_symmetry.space_group_name_H-M   'P 1'
#
loop_
_entity.id
_entity.type
_entity.pdbx_description
1 polymer ?
#
loop_
_entity_poly.entity_id
_entity_poly.type
_entity_poly.pdbx_seq_one_letter_code
_entity_poly.pdbx_strand_id
1 'polypeptide(L)'
;MGKNEENMAKAEPRTPKQKSRKGLEEKYGKRFEINLHEDSQERLLEIANWLDDDDYSMLKKGRGKVYRQALDNMINMVYIDYLYEPVSKEAKLLKELYLKFHELKEKCELKDIMLKFCKKYPSPVDIEKKKTAVTGKTWSKETTEKINDFRWVIQTMEKLDGTERADSPSA
;
A
#
# COMPACT_ATOMS: atom_id res chain seq x y z
N MET A 1 37.47 49.84 19.15
CA MET A 1 38.04 48.60 19.75
C MET A 1 37.29 48.34 21.04
N GLY A 2 36.69 47.19 21.36
CA GLY A 2 36.46 45.94 20.65
C GLY A 2 35.41 45.13 21.42
N LYS A 3 34.76 44.23 20.68
CA LYS A 3 34.11 42.95 21.04
C LYS A 3 33.25 42.88 22.32
N ASN A 4 31.98 42.49 22.12
CA ASN A 4 31.28 41.45 22.90
C ASN A 4 30.05 41.08 22.04
N GLU A 5 30.18 40.05 21.21
CA GLU A 5 29.99 38.63 21.51
C GLU A 5 28.67 38.19 20.87
N GLU A 6 28.86 37.43 19.80
CA GLU A 6 27.85 36.95 18.88
C GLU A 6 26.80 36.11 19.61
N ASN A 7 25.53 36.42 19.35
CA ASN A 7 24.41 35.51 19.53
C ASN A 7 24.59 34.30 18.60
N MET A 8 25.44 33.35 18.97
CA MET A 8 25.42 32.01 18.41
C MET A 8 24.32 31.21 19.10
N ALA A 9 23.11 31.32 18.55
CA ALA A 9 22.09 30.31 18.76
C ALA A 9 22.71 28.95 18.40
N LYS A 10 22.97 28.11 19.40
CA LYS A 10 23.39 26.72 19.21
C LYS A 10 22.30 26.04 18.42
N ALA A 11 22.50 25.93 17.11
CA ALA A 11 21.71 25.06 16.26
C ALA A 11 21.86 23.66 16.84
N GLU A 12 20.75 23.08 17.32
CA GLU A 12 20.71 21.68 17.70
C GLU A 12 21.32 20.85 16.57
N PRO A 13 22.17 19.87 16.89
CA PRO A 13 22.75 19.02 15.86
C PRO A 13 21.61 18.34 15.13
N ARG A 14 21.37 18.75 13.88
CA ARG A 14 20.46 18.05 12.98
C ARG A 14 20.97 16.63 12.90
N THR A 15 20.29 15.70 13.56
CA THR A 15 20.54 14.26 13.42
C THR A 15 20.63 13.96 11.93
N PRO A 16 21.71 13.33 11.46
CA PRO A 16 21.86 12.99 10.06
C PRO A 16 20.61 12.24 9.65
N LYS A 17 19.85 12.80 8.70
CA LYS A 17 18.75 12.11 8.05
C LYS A 17 19.25 10.71 7.70
N GLN A 18 18.62 9.64 8.21
CA GLN A 18 18.89 8.23 7.90
C GLN A 18 18.62 7.94 6.40
N LYS A 19 19.40 8.55 5.52
CA LYS A 19 19.11 8.73 4.08
C LYS A 19 20.21 8.20 3.18
N SER A 20 21.25 7.60 3.71
CA SER A 20 22.20 6.89 2.86
C SER A 20 21.61 5.52 2.54
N ARG A 21 21.72 5.10 1.29
CA ARG A 21 21.49 3.72 0.84
C ARG A 21 22.11 2.68 1.80
N LYS A 22 23.25 3.04 2.39
CA LYS A 22 23.95 2.32 3.44
C LYS A 22 23.11 2.12 4.71
N GLY A 23 22.34 3.12 5.16
CA GLY A 23 21.45 2.98 6.32
C GLY A 23 20.27 2.03 6.10
N LEU A 24 19.75 1.95 4.87
CA LEU A 24 18.75 0.93 4.52
C LEU A 24 19.38 -0.47 4.47
N GLU A 25 20.60 -0.59 3.95
CA GLU A 25 21.34 -1.85 3.94
C GLU A 25 21.75 -2.31 5.35
N GLU A 26 22.08 -1.38 6.25
CA GLU A 26 22.33 -1.68 7.67
C GLU A 26 21.06 -2.18 8.38
N LYS A 27 19.90 -1.58 8.08
CA LYS A 27 18.64 -1.94 8.75
C LYS A 27 18.01 -3.22 8.21
N TYR A 28 17.97 -3.38 6.89
CA TYR A 28 17.22 -4.46 6.21
C TYR A 28 18.11 -5.48 5.52
N GLY A 29 19.43 -5.33 5.60
CA GLY A 29 20.39 -6.15 4.88
C GLY A 29 20.59 -5.69 3.43
N LYS A 30 21.47 -6.38 2.72
CA LYS A 30 21.73 -6.12 1.30
C LYS A 30 20.44 -6.21 0.50
N ARG A 31 20.38 -5.45 -0.60
CA ARG A 31 19.25 -5.50 -1.52
C ARG A 31 18.98 -6.94 -1.95
N PHE A 32 17.71 -7.32 -1.86
CA PHE A 32 17.23 -8.60 -2.34
C PHE A 32 17.36 -8.66 -3.87
N GLU A 33 18.19 -9.58 -4.36
CA GLU A 33 18.21 -9.96 -5.77
C GLU A 33 17.32 -11.19 -5.94
N ILE A 34 16.29 -11.05 -6.78
CA ILE A 34 15.36 -12.13 -7.08
C ILE A 34 16.04 -13.03 -8.11
N ASN A 35 16.68 -14.11 -7.65
CA ASN A 35 17.13 -15.19 -8.51
C ASN A 35 16.25 -16.42 -8.24
N LEU A 36 15.20 -16.57 -9.03
CA LEU A 36 14.23 -17.66 -8.92
C LEU A 36 14.51 -18.74 -9.96
N HIS A 37 14.22 -19.98 -9.60
CA HIS A 37 14.18 -21.10 -10.56
C HIS A 37 13.12 -20.83 -11.65
N GLU A 38 13.31 -21.42 -12.83
CA GLU A 38 12.49 -21.15 -14.03
C GLU A 38 10.99 -21.35 -13.77
N ASP A 39 10.62 -22.48 -13.16
CA ASP A 39 9.21 -22.77 -12.78
C ASP A 39 8.60 -21.71 -11.85
N SER A 40 9.41 -21.12 -10.99
CA SER A 40 8.98 -20.10 -10.04
C SER A 40 8.84 -18.74 -10.73
N GLN A 41 9.62 -18.49 -11.80
CA GLN A 41 9.44 -17.31 -12.65
C GLN A 41 8.17 -17.39 -13.49
N GLU A 42 7.83 -18.59 -13.98
CA GLU A 42 6.55 -18.84 -14.68
C GLU A 42 5.36 -18.59 -13.74
N ARG A 43 5.38 -19.16 -12.54
CA ARG A 43 4.33 -18.88 -11.53
C ARG A 43 4.26 -17.40 -11.15
N LEU A 44 5.40 -16.72 -11.03
CA LEU A 44 5.42 -15.29 -10.74
C LEU A 44 4.87 -14.45 -11.91
N LEU A 45 5.03 -14.91 -13.16
CA LEU A 45 4.41 -14.30 -14.33
C LEU A 45 2.89 -14.47 -14.31
N GLU A 46 2.39 -15.67 -14.01
CA GLU A 46 0.96 -15.93 -13.85
C GLU A 46 0.33 -15.05 -12.76
N ILE A 47 1.00 -14.93 -11.62
CA ILE A 47 0.55 -14.07 -10.52
C ILE A 47 0.57 -12.60 -10.95
N ALA A 48 1.61 -12.14 -11.64
CA ALA A 48 1.67 -10.76 -12.12
C ALA A 48 0.54 -10.44 -13.09
N ASN A 49 0.28 -11.34 -14.05
CA ASN A 49 -0.82 -11.20 -14.99
C ASN A 49 -2.17 -11.13 -14.26
N TRP A 50 -2.37 -11.98 -13.24
CA TRP A 50 -3.59 -11.99 -12.43
C TRP A 50 -3.78 -10.72 -11.60
N LEU A 51 -2.70 -10.18 -11.01
CA LEU A 51 -2.76 -8.99 -10.17
C LEU A 51 -3.07 -7.72 -10.98
N ASP A 52 -2.43 -7.57 -12.14
CA ASP A 52 -2.50 -6.36 -12.97
C ASP A 52 -3.58 -6.45 -14.07
N ASP A 53 -4.21 -7.61 -14.26
CA ASP A 53 -5.20 -7.89 -15.32
C ASP A 53 -4.64 -7.58 -16.73
N ASP A 54 -3.40 -8.03 -16.98
CA ASP A 54 -2.64 -7.79 -18.21
C ASP A 54 -1.79 -9.02 -18.59
N ASP A 55 -1.34 -9.13 -19.84
CA ASP A 55 -0.49 -10.24 -20.29
C ASP A 55 0.96 -9.82 -20.54
N TYR A 56 1.84 -10.25 -19.63
CA TYR A 56 3.28 -9.98 -19.71
C TYR A 56 4.10 -11.10 -20.38
N SER A 57 3.46 -12.12 -20.96
CA SER A 57 4.12 -13.27 -21.59
C SER A 57 5.15 -12.88 -22.65
N MET A 58 4.86 -11.84 -23.43
CA MET A 58 5.71 -11.32 -24.50
C MET A 58 6.65 -10.18 -24.08
N LEU A 59 6.63 -9.78 -22.80
CA LEU A 59 7.37 -8.63 -22.31
C LEU A 59 8.89 -8.88 -22.25
N LYS A 60 9.63 -8.39 -23.26
CA LYS A 60 11.09 -8.58 -23.37
C LYS A 60 11.94 -7.67 -22.48
N LYS A 61 11.43 -6.49 -22.09
CA LYS A 61 12.12 -5.50 -21.25
C LYS A 61 11.20 -5.04 -20.14
N GLY A 62 11.74 -4.76 -18.95
CA GLY A 62 10.95 -4.26 -17.82
C GLY A 62 10.26 -5.34 -16.98
N ARG A 63 10.37 -6.62 -17.35
CA ARG A 63 9.79 -7.76 -16.60
C ARG A 63 10.23 -7.81 -15.12
N GLY A 64 11.47 -7.45 -14.82
CA GLY A 64 11.92 -7.35 -13.42
C GLY A 64 11.22 -6.24 -12.61
N LYS A 65 10.64 -5.21 -13.24
CA LYS A 65 9.78 -4.23 -12.54
C LYS A 65 8.42 -4.86 -12.22
N VAL A 66 7.82 -5.54 -13.18
CA VAL A 66 6.55 -6.28 -13.02
C VAL A 66 6.65 -7.28 -11.88
N TYR A 67 7.69 -8.12 -11.87
CA TYR A 67 7.93 -9.09 -10.80
C TYR A 67 8.09 -8.47 -9.41
N ARG A 68 8.81 -7.34 -9.32
CA ARG A 68 8.94 -6.62 -8.04
C ARG A 68 7.61 -6.07 -7.57
N GLN A 69 6.78 -5.54 -8.48
CA GLN A 69 5.44 -5.05 -8.14
C GLN A 69 4.53 -6.19 -7.68
N ALA A 70 4.53 -7.32 -8.40
CA ALA A 70 3.75 -8.50 -8.05
C ALA A 70 4.14 -9.02 -6.65
N LEU A 71 5.44 -9.13 -6.36
CA LEU A 71 5.91 -9.53 -5.02
C LEU A 71 5.51 -8.51 -3.94
N ASP A 72 5.62 -7.21 -4.20
CA ASP A 72 5.20 -6.17 -3.26
C ASP A 72 3.70 -6.28 -2.96
N ASN A 73 2.88 -6.46 -4.00
CA ASN A 73 1.44 -6.67 -3.88
C ASN A 73 1.11 -7.94 -3.08
N MET A 74 1.76 -9.08 -3.38
CA MET A 74 1.56 -10.33 -2.63
C MET A 74 1.89 -10.18 -1.15
N ILE A 75 3.01 -9.53 -0.82
CA ILE A 75 3.41 -9.28 0.57
C ILE A 75 2.34 -8.44 1.27
N ASN A 76 1.87 -7.38 0.62
CA ASN A 76 0.87 -6.50 1.18
C ASN A 76 -0.49 -7.20 1.35
N MET A 77 -0.91 -8.03 0.40
CA MET A 77 -2.11 -8.85 0.52
C MET A 77 -2.02 -9.80 1.72
N VAL A 78 -0.93 -10.56 1.85
CA VAL A 78 -0.72 -11.46 2.99
C VAL A 78 -0.74 -10.69 4.31
N TYR A 79 -0.14 -9.50 4.34
CA TYR A 79 -0.18 -8.65 5.51
C TYR A 79 -1.60 -8.21 5.86
N ILE A 80 -2.39 -7.73 4.89
CA ILE A 80 -3.78 -7.31 5.13
C ILE A 80 -4.63 -8.50 5.58
N ASP A 81 -4.56 -9.63 4.88
CA ASP A 81 -5.43 -10.77 5.09
C ASP A 81 -5.16 -11.47 6.43
N TYR A 82 -3.88 -11.73 6.72
CA TYR A 82 -3.49 -12.68 7.76
C TYR A 82 -2.73 -12.07 8.93
N LEU A 83 -2.06 -10.93 8.77
CA LEU A 83 -1.18 -10.39 9.81
C LEU A 83 -1.73 -9.14 10.49
N TYR A 84 -2.44 -8.28 9.75
CA TYR A 84 -2.93 -7.03 10.27
C TYR A 84 -4.30 -7.19 10.94
N GLU A 85 -4.36 -6.92 12.24
CA GLU A 85 -5.60 -6.93 13.01
C GLU A 85 -6.02 -5.50 13.40
N PRO A 86 -6.96 -4.88 12.66
CA PRO A 86 -7.38 -3.51 12.94
C PRO A 86 -8.07 -3.39 14.29
N VAL A 87 -7.84 -2.28 15.00
CA VAL A 87 -8.40 -2.05 16.35
C VAL A 87 -9.59 -1.09 16.30
N SER A 88 -9.44 0.03 15.58
CA SER A 88 -10.47 1.06 15.42
C SER A 88 -11.64 0.56 14.57
N LYS A 89 -12.81 1.18 14.77
CA LYS A 89 -14.02 0.86 14.00
C LYS A 89 -13.82 1.15 12.52
N GLU A 90 -13.15 2.25 12.20
CA GLU A 90 -12.89 2.71 10.84
C GLU A 90 -11.92 1.77 10.11
N ALA A 91 -10.81 1.35 10.76
CA ALA A 91 -9.87 0.41 10.15
C ALA A 91 -10.50 -0.97 9.95
N LYS A 92 -11.31 -1.45 10.90
CA LYS A 92 -12.08 -2.71 10.75
C LYS A 92 -13.01 -2.64 9.55
N LEU A 93 -13.71 -1.52 9.38
CA LEU A 93 -14.60 -1.30 8.24
C LEU A 93 -13.84 -1.26 6.91
N LEU A 94 -12.65 -0.65 6.88
CA LEU A 94 -11.81 -0.64 5.67
C LEU A 94 -11.30 -2.05 5.32
N LYS A 95 -10.85 -2.84 6.31
CA LYS A 95 -10.45 -4.23 6.09
C LYS A 95 -11.62 -5.08 5.59
N GLU A 96 -12.80 -4.94 6.18
CA GLU A 96 -14.00 -5.66 5.73
C GLU A 96 -14.34 -5.31 4.27
N LEU A 97 -14.33 -4.02 3.94
CA LEU A 97 -14.59 -3.54 2.59
C LEU A 97 -13.58 -4.11 1.59
N TYR A 98 -12.30 -4.12 1.94
CA TYR A 98 -11.23 -4.72 1.16
C TYR A 98 -11.48 -6.22 0.91
N LEU A 99 -11.70 -7.01 1.96
CA LEU A 99 -11.92 -8.45 1.85
C LEU A 99 -13.14 -8.77 0.97
N LYS A 100 -14.25 -8.04 1.18
CA LYS A 100 -15.46 -8.21 0.38
C LYS A 100 -15.26 -7.82 -1.07
N PHE A 101 -14.47 -6.77 -1.33
CA PHE A 101 -14.16 -6.35 -2.70
C PHE A 101 -13.42 -7.45 -3.45
N HIS A 102 -12.35 -7.99 -2.88
CA HIS A 102 -11.54 -9.04 -3.51
C HIS A 102 -12.30 -10.36 -3.65
N GLU A 103 -13.19 -10.72 -2.71
CA GLU A 103 -14.09 -11.87 -2.84
C GLU A 103 -15.03 -11.78 -4.07
N LEU A 104 -15.44 -10.56 -4.42
CA LEU A 104 -16.36 -10.31 -5.54
C LEU A 104 -15.64 -10.02 -6.86
N LYS A 105 -14.42 -9.47 -6.83
CA LYS A 105 -13.65 -9.11 -8.03
C LYS A 105 -13.45 -10.32 -8.95
N GLU A 106 -13.32 -11.51 -8.39
CA GLU A 106 -13.19 -12.77 -9.15
C GLU A 106 -14.50 -13.23 -9.81
N LYS A 107 -15.66 -12.67 -9.42
CA LYS A 107 -16.99 -13.18 -9.77
C LYS A 107 -17.88 -12.17 -10.47
N CYS A 108 -17.53 -10.89 -10.45
CA CYS A 108 -18.39 -9.79 -10.85
C CYS A 108 -17.56 -8.70 -11.55
N GLU A 109 -18.17 -8.07 -12.54
CA GLU A 109 -17.65 -6.85 -13.14
C GLU A 109 -17.56 -5.72 -12.11
N LEU A 110 -16.54 -4.85 -12.26
CA LEU A 110 -16.29 -3.75 -11.33
C LEU A 110 -17.54 -2.87 -11.11
N LYS A 111 -18.29 -2.60 -12.18
CA LYS A 111 -19.52 -1.80 -12.14
C LYS A 111 -20.59 -2.40 -11.22
N ASP A 112 -20.72 -3.72 -11.20
CA ASP A 112 -21.71 -4.41 -10.37
C ASP A 112 -21.29 -4.42 -8.90
N ILE A 113 -19.99 -4.56 -8.64
CA ILE A 113 -19.42 -4.43 -7.29
C ILE A 113 -19.69 -3.03 -6.75
N MET A 114 -19.43 -1.98 -7.54
CA MET A 114 -19.70 -0.59 -7.17
C MET A 114 -21.17 -0.36 -6.78
N LEU A 115 -22.10 -0.85 -7.60
CA LEU A 115 -23.54 -0.73 -7.35
C LEU A 115 -24.00 -1.45 -6.08
N LYS A 116 -23.38 -2.58 -5.75
CA LYS A 116 -23.64 -3.33 -4.51
C LYS A 116 -23.05 -2.60 -3.30
N PHE A 117 -21.85 -2.07 -3.43
CA PHE A 117 -21.07 -1.56 -2.30
C PHE A 117 -21.49 -0.17 -1.85
N CYS A 118 -21.82 0.73 -2.79
CA CYS A 118 -22.23 2.08 -2.43
C CYS A 118 -23.49 2.14 -1.55
N LYS A 119 -24.30 1.08 -1.56
CA LYS A 119 -25.52 0.92 -0.74
C LYS A 119 -25.26 0.32 0.64
N LYS A 120 -24.12 -0.34 0.84
CA LYS A 120 -23.81 -1.09 2.07
C LYS A 120 -22.66 -0.48 2.88
N TYR A 121 -21.74 0.18 2.21
CA TYR A 121 -20.52 0.70 2.79
C TYR A 121 -20.37 2.20 2.49
N PRO A 122 -19.75 2.98 3.40
CA PRO A 122 -19.15 4.26 3.04
C PRO A 122 -18.01 4.04 2.03
N SER A 123 -17.68 5.07 1.24
CA SER A 123 -16.57 4.96 0.30
C SER A 123 -15.23 4.82 1.03
N PRO A 124 -14.20 4.17 0.44
CA PRO A 124 -12.87 4.09 1.03
C PRO A 124 -12.31 5.46 1.44
N VAL A 125 -12.57 6.49 0.63
CA VAL A 125 -12.13 7.87 0.88
C VAL A 125 -12.91 8.52 2.04
N ASP A 126 -14.17 8.15 2.25
CA ASP A 126 -14.93 8.58 3.42
C ASP A 126 -14.43 7.90 4.70
N ILE A 127 -14.13 6.59 4.64
CA ILE A 127 -13.57 5.84 5.76
C ILE A 127 -12.22 6.43 6.19
N GLU A 128 -11.33 6.75 5.24
CA GLU A 128 -10.06 7.45 5.47
C GLU A 128 -10.26 8.75 6.28
N LYS A 129 -11.37 9.45 6.05
CA LYS A 129 -11.76 10.69 6.75
C LYS A 129 -12.59 10.44 8.03
N LYS A 130 -12.63 9.21 8.51
CA LYS A 130 -13.43 8.75 9.67
C LYS A 130 -14.94 8.97 9.50
N LYS A 131 -15.42 9.05 8.25
CA LYS A 131 -16.84 9.15 7.93
C LYS A 131 -17.39 7.76 7.63
N THR A 132 -18.20 7.23 8.54
CA THR A 132 -18.72 5.86 8.46
C THR A 132 -20.17 5.78 7.96
N ALA A 133 -20.80 6.92 7.64
CA ALA A 133 -22.17 6.97 7.14
C ALA A 133 -22.26 6.51 5.68
N VAL A 134 -23.16 5.57 5.40
CA VAL A 134 -23.48 5.13 4.03
C VAL A 134 -24.34 6.20 3.36
N THR A 135 -23.86 6.73 2.24
CA THR A 135 -24.57 7.80 1.51
C THR A 135 -25.42 7.29 0.36
N GLY A 136 -25.23 6.04 -0.09
CA GLY A 136 -25.88 5.49 -1.28
C GLY A 136 -25.38 6.07 -2.60
N LYS A 137 -24.48 7.06 -2.57
CA LYS A 137 -23.91 7.68 -3.76
C LYS A 137 -22.95 6.71 -4.43
N THR A 138 -23.14 6.50 -5.73
CA THR A 138 -22.22 5.70 -6.55
C THR A 138 -20.80 6.25 -6.42
N TRP A 139 -19.84 5.36 -6.18
CA TRP A 139 -18.43 5.71 -6.11
C TRP A 139 -17.89 6.00 -7.50
N SER A 140 -16.81 6.78 -7.60
CA SER A 140 -16.08 6.88 -8.87
C SER A 140 -15.28 5.59 -9.11
N LYS A 141 -14.84 5.37 -10.36
CA LYS A 141 -13.97 4.23 -10.70
C LYS A 141 -12.68 4.30 -9.87
N GLU A 142 -12.05 5.47 -9.81
CA GLU A 142 -10.81 5.71 -9.06
C GLU A 142 -11.01 5.45 -7.56
N THR A 143 -12.14 5.86 -7.01
CA THR A 143 -12.48 5.63 -5.59
C THR A 143 -12.61 4.14 -5.29
N THR A 144 -13.18 3.38 -6.22
CA THR A 144 -13.39 1.94 -6.08
C THR A 144 -12.07 1.18 -6.24
N GLU A 145 -11.29 1.54 -7.26
CA GLU A 145 -9.99 0.94 -7.53
C GLU A 145 -8.93 1.28 -6.47
N LYS A 146 -9.14 2.33 -5.68
CA LYS A 146 -8.29 2.64 -4.52
C LYS A 146 -8.16 1.46 -3.54
N ILE A 147 -9.15 0.56 -3.50
CA ILE A 147 -9.10 -0.67 -2.69
C ILE A 147 -8.02 -1.65 -3.19
N ASN A 148 -7.69 -1.64 -4.50
CA ASN A 148 -6.60 -2.44 -5.06
C ASN A 148 -5.21 -1.86 -4.77
N ASP A 149 -5.11 -0.62 -4.29
CA ASP A 149 -3.84 -0.08 -3.79
C ASP A 149 -3.60 -0.62 -2.38
N PHE A 150 -3.02 -1.82 -2.30
CA PHE A 150 -2.78 -2.53 -1.05
C PHE A 150 -1.95 -1.70 -0.07
N ARG A 151 -0.98 -0.94 -0.59
CA ARG A 151 -0.15 -0.07 0.24
C ARG A 151 -0.97 1.06 0.83
N TRP A 152 -1.82 1.71 0.04
CA TRP A 152 -2.74 2.72 0.55
C TRP A 152 -3.70 2.14 1.58
N VAL A 153 -4.25 0.94 1.36
CA VAL A 153 -5.15 0.26 2.32
C VAL A 153 -4.44 0.06 3.66
N ILE A 154 -3.22 -0.50 3.66
CA ILE A 154 -2.42 -0.71 4.87
C ILE A 154 -2.16 0.61 5.59
N GLN A 155 -1.60 1.59 4.88
CA GLN A 155 -1.23 2.88 5.47
C GLN A 155 -2.45 3.60 6.05
N THR A 156 -3.59 3.50 5.39
CA THR A 156 -4.84 4.10 5.86
C THR A 156 -5.33 3.40 7.13
N MET A 157 -5.31 2.07 7.18
CA MET A 157 -5.68 1.34 8.40
C MET A 157 -4.74 1.65 9.57
N GLU A 158 -3.42 1.63 9.35
CA GLU A 158 -2.43 1.95 10.39
C GLU A 158 -2.62 3.38 10.91
N LYS A 159 -2.91 4.34 10.03
CA LYS A 159 -3.23 5.73 10.41
C LYS A 159 -4.52 5.85 11.21
N LEU A 160 -5.57 5.12 10.82
CA LEU A 160 -6.85 5.11 11.54
C LEU A 160 -6.69 4.51 12.95
N ASP A 161 -5.81 3.52 13.10
CA ASP A 161 -5.47 2.89 14.38
C ASP A 161 -4.43 3.67 15.21
N GLY A 162 -3.80 4.69 14.63
CA GLY A 162 -2.73 5.46 15.28
C GLY A 162 -1.42 4.70 15.42
N THR A 163 -1.21 3.67 14.60
CA THR A 163 0.00 2.83 14.56
C THR A 163 0.81 3.08 13.28
N GLU A 164 0.67 4.26 12.68
CA GLU A 164 1.36 4.62 11.44
C GLU A 164 2.87 4.45 11.59
N ARG A 165 3.45 3.69 10.65
CA ARG A 165 4.90 3.57 10.57
C ARG A 165 5.48 4.89 10.09
N ALA A 166 6.59 5.33 10.67
CA ALA A 166 7.29 6.52 10.21
C ALA A 166 7.51 6.46 8.68
N ASP A 167 7.16 7.53 7.98
CA ASP A 167 7.25 7.61 6.52
C ASP A 167 8.61 7.13 6.04
N SER A 168 8.60 6.00 5.34
CA SER A 168 9.74 5.61 4.51
C SER A 168 9.59 6.41 3.21
N PRO A 169 10.46 7.40 2.94
CA PRO A 169 10.35 8.17 1.71
C PRO A 169 10.41 7.21 0.53
N SER A 170 9.43 7.34 -0.37
CA SER A 170 9.32 6.58 -1.61
C SER A 170 10.68 6.47 -2.32
N ALA A 171 11.07 5.24 -2.64
CA ALA A 171 12.27 4.94 -3.42
C ALA A 171 12.13 5.40 -4.88
#